data_AF-A0AA91TTX6-F1
#
_entry.id   AF-A0AA91TTX6-F1
#
_cell.length_a   1.000
_cell.length_b   1.000
_cell.length_c   1.000
_cell.angle_alpha   90.00
_cell.angle_beta   90.00
_cell.angle_gamma   90.00
#
_symmetry.space_group_name_H-M   'P 1'
#
loop_
_entity.id
_entity.type
_entity.pdbx_description
1 polymer ?
#
loop_
_entity_poly.entity_id
_entity_poly.type
_entity_poly.pdbx_seq_one_letter_code
_entity_poly.pdbx_strand_id
1 'polypeptide(L)'
;MGFKDELKHEMRNLTKDIEKEVQKSWTVHYKGHVIEVINQMKEELLIIDGITVAQNKRKSILSHIIPYTKLSGVLTLEGGKKHKVSVKIGGYVSLNCSIKIDNETILQESEKLEFLPWDHKEKIVPFIQRQVLENNRIVENTLPDDTYFFGEDNPPLEPGLFDIIVNEPKTPFFVSKLMKLFKEQLEHPTIKTRKATYDQIIFDHIAIYRDELLDQLGQAELDEQMAQQEALWLLEHAAHRDVVKFAILVLGFTNCEEYQELLYTIGLHDEFTPYAIFAIRSGGKGVNDQIWKLVQSVRGIGKMTAIELVEAKTPEMKYWLLTKGCENRKFADFLAHRCAVKGELDVALYEVNISKELYTGAAMIIEGLLDDENQDGMDQYPYASAVMTRFLHHATTHCESLEDFYPIMKISEFVHAEDDIWEERLNGQWKQHERKAIQEAVQPFIDNPKWSQLALDVLQSSEKVDFRAMEIARFYQLDITALLFEKLKKEPTNSILYGAIMETRDLQSIQDLCAFAETHFSLSSLSLEEQYCLEYIIQDLHEFEGIGAPLVYASLETKNESLRWLGLSVLAEWSPTFRQLSEIQHALKTIMSTTKDKEERRLAKQLLK
;
A
#
# COMPACT_ATOMS: atom_id res chain seq x y z
N MET A 1 4.57 9.52 8.33
CA MET A 1 4.11 9.58 9.74
C MET A 1 5.01 10.57 10.49
N GLY A 2 4.56 11.22 11.58
CA GLY A 2 5.48 12.08 12.34
C GLY A 2 6.39 11.25 13.27
N PHE A 3 7.66 11.63 13.46
CA PHE A 3 8.62 10.98 14.39
C PHE A 3 8.06 10.58 15.77
N LYS A 4 7.15 11.38 16.34
CA LYS A 4 6.50 11.05 17.63
C LYS A 4 5.47 9.93 17.54
N ASP A 5 4.79 9.80 16.42
CA ASP A 5 3.77 8.78 16.18
C ASP A 5 4.41 7.48 15.72
N GLU A 6 5.49 7.57 14.94
CA GLU A 6 6.39 6.46 14.63
C GLU A 6 7.02 5.88 15.91
N LEU A 7 7.64 6.71 16.76
CA LEU A 7 8.21 6.25 18.02
C LEU A 7 7.14 5.67 18.98
N LYS A 8 5.90 6.19 18.94
CA LYS A 8 4.78 5.58 19.68
C LYS A 8 4.39 4.23 19.09
N HIS A 9 4.36 4.11 17.77
CA HIS A 9 4.03 2.89 17.05
C HIS A 9 5.05 1.79 17.34
N GLU A 10 6.35 2.10 17.22
CA GLU A 10 7.45 1.22 17.63
C GLU A 10 7.34 0.80 19.10
N MET A 11 7.08 1.75 20.00
CA MET A 11 6.91 1.45 21.43
C MET A 11 5.69 0.55 21.69
N ARG A 12 4.59 0.71 20.95
CA ARG A 12 3.41 -0.16 21.03
C ARG A 12 3.74 -1.57 20.56
N ASN A 13 4.45 -1.71 19.43
CA ASN A 13 4.88 -3.00 18.89
C ASN A 13 5.79 -3.73 19.89
N LEU A 14 6.81 -3.04 20.41
CA LEU A 14 7.69 -3.58 21.45
C LEU A 14 6.92 -3.98 22.70
N THR A 15 5.92 -3.19 23.11
CA THR A 15 5.07 -3.51 24.26
C THR A 15 4.29 -4.80 24.04
N LYS A 16 3.67 -4.99 22.87
CA LYS A 16 2.92 -6.21 22.54
C LYS A 16 3.81 -7.46 22.55
N ASP A 17 5.03 -7.34 22.04
CA ASP A 17 6.00 -8.44 22.02
C ASP A 17 6.42 -8.85 23.43
N ILE A 18 6.71 -7.87 24.28
CA ILE A 18 7.03 -8.11 25.68
C ILE A 18 5.84 -8.73 26.40
N GLU A 19 4.61 -8.29 26.11
CA GLU A 19 3.39 -8.77 26.77
C GLU A 19 3.17 -10.27 26.56
N LYS A 20 3.34 -10.75 25.32
CA LYS A 20 3.22 -12.18 24.99
C LYS A 20 4.28 -13.02 25.70
N GLU A 21 5.50 -12.52 25.82
CA GLU A 21 6.60 -13.26 26.43
C GLU A 21 6.48 -13.36 27.97
N VAL A 22 5.98 -12.30 28.62
CA VAL A 22 5.79 -12.31 30.07
C VAL A 22 4.48 -12.99 30.51
N GLN A 23 3.53 -13.23 29.60
CA GLN A 23 2.27 -13.88 29.94
C GLN A 23 2.47 -15.37 30.21
N LYS A 24 2.39 -15.76 31.49
CA LYS A 24 2.62 -17.14 31.95
C LYS A 24 1.64 -17.53 33.05
N SER A 25 1.29 -18.81 33.11
CA SER A 25 0.45 -19.35 34.18
C SER A 25 1.02 -20.65 34.75
N TRP A 26 0.83 -20.84 36.04
CA TRP A 26 1.21 -22.04 36.77
C TRP A 26 -0.01 -22.58 37.51
N THR A 27 -0.25 -23.88 37.41
CA THR A 27 -1.36 -24.55 38.08
C THR A 27 -0.83 -25.70 38.93
N VAL A 28 -1.23 -25.74 40.20
CA VAL A 28 -0.79 -26.75 41.17
C VAL A 28 -2.01 -27.34 41.87
N HIS A 29 -2.07 -28.68 41.90
CA HIS A 29 -3.08 -29.40 42.67
C HIS A 29 -2.53 -29.75 44.05
N TYR A 30 -3.21 -29.33 45.12
CA TYR A 30 -2.81 -29.63 46.50
C TYR A 30 -4.01 -30.04 47.35
N LYS A 31 -4.01 -31.31 47.80
CA LYS A 31 -5.02 -31.89 48.72
C LYS A 31 -6.47 -31.57 48.34
N GLY A 32 -6.82 -31.75 47.06
CA GLY A 32 -8.17 -31.53 46.53
C GLY A 32 -8.45 -30.11 46.06
N HIS A 33 -7.53 -29.17 46.27
CA HIS A 33 -7.67 -27.79 45.82
C HIS A 33 -6.78 -27.49 44.61
N VAL A 34 -7.18 -26.48 43.83
CA VAL A 34 -6.43 -25.98 42.67
C VAL A 34 -5.91 -24.58 42.99
N ILE A 35 -4.59 -24.41 42.88
CA ILE A 35 -3.91 -23.11 43.06
C ILE A 35 -3.37 -22.70 41.71
N GLU A 36 -3.78 -21.54 41.21
CA GLU A 36 -3.33 -20.98 39.95
C GLU A 36 -2.64 -19.65 40.19
N VAL A 37 -1.51 -19.45 39.51
CA VAL A 37 -0.77 -18.19 39.48
C VAL A 37 -0.74 -17.72 38.04
N ILE A 38 -1.21 -16.51 37.78
CA ILE A 38 -1.17 -15.90 36.45
C ILE A 38 -0.28 -14.67 36.51
N ASN A 39 0.68 -14.58 35.60
CA ASN A 39 1.51 -13.40 35.36
C ASN A 39 1.12 -12.80 34.01
N GLN A 40 0.77 -11.53 34.02
CA GLN A 40 0.51 -10.72 32.83
C GLN A 40 1.36 -9.44 32.89
N MET A 41 1.46 -8.71 31.78
CA MET A 41 2.30 -7.51 31.71
C MET A 41 1.98 -6.48 32.81
N LYS A 42 0.69 -6.30 33.14
CA LYS A 42 0.24 -5.27 34.09
C LYS A 42 -0.33 -5.83 35.38
N GLU A 43 -0.43 -7.14 35.54
CA GLU A 43 -0.96 -7.73 36.76
C GLU A 43 -0.48 -9.14 37.05
N GLU A 44 -0.48 -9.49 38.33
CA GLU A 44 -0.29 -10.86 38.80
C GLU A 44 -1.48 -11.28 39.66
N LEU A 45 -1.96 -12.50 39.45
CA LEU A 45 -3.12 -13.08 40.11
C LEU A 45 -2.74 -14.36 40.85
N LEU A 46 -3.33 -14.54 42.03
CA LEU A 46 -3.37 -15.81 42.74
C LEU A 46 -4.83 -16.22 42.88
N ILE A 47 -5.15 -17.38 42.31
CA ILE A 47 -6.48 -17.97 42.27
C ILE A 47 -6.43 -19.28 43.06
N ILE A 48 -7.43 -19.50 43.92
CA ILE A 48 -7.62 -20.76 44.65
C ILE A 48 -9.05 -21.22 44.39
N ASP A 49 -9.20 -22.44 43.86
CA ASP A 49 -10.48 -23.05 43.50
C ASP A 49 -11.38 -22.14 42.64
N GLY A 50 -10.76 -21.48 41.65
CA GLY A 50 -11.45 -20.55 40.74
C GLY A 50 -11.74 -19.16 41.32
N ILE A 51 -11.36 -18.88 42.57
CA ILE A 51 -11.55 -17.58 43.22
C ILE A 51 -10.23 -16.82 43.29
N THR A 52 -10.17 -15.60 42.73
CA THR A 52 -9.02 -14.70 42.90
C THR A 52 -8.90 -14.26 44.36
N VAL A 53 -7.89 -14.78 45.07
CA VAL A 53 -7.65 -14.48 46.49
C VAL A 53 -6.61 -13.38 46.71
N ALA A 54 -5.76 -13.11 45.72
CA ALA A 54 -4.85 -11.96 45.73
C ALA A 54 -4.56 -11.48 44.31
N GLN A 55 -4.38 -10.17 44.17
CA GLN A 55 -4.03 -9.51 42.92
C GLN A 55 -3.03 -8.40 43.19
N ASN A 56 -2.05 -8.25 42.30
CA ASN A 56 -1.18 -7.08 42.24
C ASN A 56 -1.35 -6.42 40.86
N LYS A 57 -1.73 -5.14 40.83
CA LYS A 57 -1.80 -4.35 39.60
C LYS A 57 -0.61 -3.41 39.51
N ARG A 58 0.14 -3.47 38.42
CA ARG A 58 1.29 -2.62 38.14
C ARG A 58 0.85 -1.28 37.53
N LYS A 59 1.45 -0.17 37.99
CA LYS A 59 1.08 1.19 37.55
C LYS A 59 1.68 1.59 36.19
N SER A 60 2.75 0.93 35.74
CA SER A 60 3.46 1.24 34.49
C SER A 60 4.31 0.04 34.05
N ILE A 61 4.59 -0.09 32.74
CA ILE A 61 5.55 -1.06 32.19
C ILE A 61 6.94 -0.84 32.81
N LEU A 62 7.33 0.40 33.10
CA LEU A 62 8.60 0.72 33.77
C LEU A 62 8.64 0.33 35.26
N SER A 63 7.54 -0.18 35.83
CA SER A 63 7.53 -0.69 37.22
C SER A 63 8.16 -2.09 37.36
N HIS A 64 8.70 -2.66 36.28
CA HIS A 64 9.58 -3.84 36.31
C HIS A 64 10.89 -3.64 37.10
N ILE A 65 11.16 -2.43 37.63
CA ILE A 65 12.24 -2.14 38.58
C ILE A 65 12.05 -2.88 39.93
N ILE A 66 10.85 -3.36 40.24
CA ILE A 66 10.65 -4.31 41.36
C ILE A 66 10.78 -5.73 40.81
N PRO A 67 11.86 -6.46 41.14
CA PRO A 67 12.17 -7.74 40.52
C PRO A 67 11.21 -8.85 40.93
N TYR A 68 10.48 -8.70 42.05
CA TYR A 68 9.62 -9.76 42.57
C TYR A 68 8.35 -9.21 43.21
N THR A 69 7.22 -9.77 42.80
CA THR A 69 5.90 -9.62 43.42
C THR A 69 5.67 -10.76 44.41
N LYS A 70 5.02 -10.45 45.55
CA LYS A 70 4.54 -11.47 46.49
C LYS A 70 3.03 -11.43 46.56
N LEU A 71 2.40 -12.57 46.34
CA LEU A 71 0.96 -12.75 46.52
C LEU A 71 0.74 -13.71 47.70
N SER A 72 -0.38 -13.57 48.41
CA SER A 72 -0.70 -14.48 49.51
C SER A 72 -2.20 -14.68 49.64
N GLY A 73 -2.60 -15.92 49.86
CA GLY A 73 -3.99 -16.34 50.04
C GLY A 73 -4.12 -17.32 51.21
N VAL A 74 -5.36 -17.69 51.54
CA VAL A 74 -5.64 -18.69 52.57
C VAL A 74 -6.39 -19.85 51.94
N LEU A 75 -5.83 -21.04 52.10
CA LEU A 75 -6.43 -22.32 51.73
C LEU A 75 -7.05 -22.96 52.97
N THR A 76 -8.27 -23.50 52.89
CA THR A 76 -8.91 -24.18 54.02
C THR A 76 -9.14 -25.65 53.66
N LEU A 77 -8.44 -26.56 54.34
CA LEU A 77 -8.55 -28.00 54.09
C LEU A 77 -9.74 -28.61 54.85
N GLU A 78 -10.12 -29.84 54.46
CA GLU A 78 -11.11 -30.65 55.17
C GLU A 78 -10.75 -30.77 56.67
N GLY A 79 -11.62 -30.23 57.53
CA GLY A 79 -11.37 -30.04 58.97
C GLY A 79 -11.24 -28.57 59.42
N GLY A 80 -11.33 -27.59 58.51
CA GLY A 80 -11.37 -26.16 58.84
C GLY A 80 -10.01 -25.54 59.16
N LYS A 81 -8.92 -26.29 58.99
CA LYS A 81 -7.56 -25.81 59.21
C LYS A 81 -7.15 -24.89 58.06
N LYS A 82 -6.76 -23.66 58.41
CA LYS A 82 -6.29 -22.64 57.47
C LYS A 82 -4.79 -22.79 57.22
N HIS A 83 -4.41 -22.79 55.95
CA HIS A 83 -3.05 -22.85 55.46
C HIS A 83 -2.75 -21.60 54.65
N LYS A 84 -1.56 -21.01 54.83
CA LYS A 84 -1.17 -19.81 54.09
C LYS A 84 -0.52 -20.20 52.77
N VAL A 85 -1.12 -19.80 51.66
CA VAL A 85 -0.48 -19.87 50.34
C VAL A 85 0.34 -18.60 50.15
N SER A 86 1.63 -18.73 49.84
CA SER A 86 2.54 -17.61 49.55
C SER A 86 3.20 -17.83 48.20
N VAL A 87 3.02 -16.88 47.29
CA VAL A 87 3.63 -16.90 45.97
C VAL A 87 4.67 -15.81 45.88
N LYS A 88 5.83 -16.14 45.33
CA LYS A 88 6.86 -15.16 44.94
C LYS A 88 7.11 -15.33 43.45
N ILE A 89 6.86 -14.27 42.69
CA ILE A 89 6.99 -14.29 41.23
C ILE A 89 7.82 -13.10 40.72
N GLY A 90 8.74 -13.34 39.77
CA GLY A 90 9.50 -12.28 39.08
C GLY A 90 10.94 -12.66 38.72
N GLY A 91 11.70 -11.67 38.23
CA GLY A 91 13.11 -11.75 37.88
C GLY A 91 13.42 -10.96 36.61
N TYR A 92 14.71 -10.69 36.35
CA TYR A 92 15.16 -9.84 35.24
C TYR A 92 15.55 -10.62 33.99
N VAL A 93 16.24 -11.76 34.18
CA VAL A 93 16.74 -12.62 33.09
C VAL A 93 15.87 -13.86 32.94
N SER A 94 15.30 -14.32 34.06
CA SER A 94 14.31 -15.40 34.10
C SER A 94 13.12 -14.97 34.95
N LEU A 95 11.93 -15.41 34.55
CA LEU A 95 10.72 -15.32 35.34
C LEU A 95 10.68 -16.53 36.28
N ASN A 96 10.86 -16.27 37.58
CA ASN A 96 10.87 -17.29 38.60
C ASN A 96 9.52 -17.28 39.32
N CYS A 97 8.89 -18.44 39.45
CA CYS A 97 7.67 -18.62 40.22
C CYS A 97 7.92 -19.62 41.35
N SER A 98 7.64 -19.21 42.59
CA SER A 98 7.70 -20.09 43.76
C SER A 98 6.39 -20.03 44.53
N ILE A 99 5.78 -21.19 44.74
CA ILE A 99 4.53 -21.36 45.50
C ILE A 99 4.85 -22.14 46.77
N LYS A 100 4.51 -21.57 47.92
CA LYS A 100 4.66 -22.19 49.24
C LYS A 100 3.33 -22.29 49.95
N ILE A 101 3.11 -23.41 50.64
CA ILE A 101 1.98 -23.58 51.56
C ILE A 101 2.56 -23.72 52.97
N ASP A 102 2.25 -22.77 53.83
CA ASP A 102 2.92 -22.52 55.10
C ASP A 102 4.45 -22.41 54.94
N ASN A 103 5.18 -23.47 55.29
CA ASN A 103 6.65 -23.55 55.18
C ASN A 103 7.12 -24.52 54.10
N GLU A 104 6.21 -25.24 53.44
CA GLU A 104 6.53 -26.23 52.40
C GLU A 104 6.54 -25.57 51.03
N THR A 105 7.57 -25.83 50.22
CA THR A 105 7.64 -25.34 48.83
C THR A 105 6.99 -26.38 47.93
N ILE A 106 5.90 -25.99 47.27
CA ILE A 106 5.12 -26.89 46.41
C ILE A 106 5.54 -26.73 44.95
N LEU A 107 5.93 -25.51 44.55
CA LEU A 107 6.44 -25.22 43.21
C LEU A 107 7.66 -24.30 43.31
N GLN A 108 8.66 -24.57 42.48
CA GLN A 108 9.77 -23.66 42.22
C GLN A 108 10.23 -23.85 40.78
N GLU A 109 9.81 -22.95 39.90
CA GLU A 109 10.15 -22.96 38.48
C GLU A 109 10.86 -21.66 38.08
N SER A 110 11.68 -21.76 37.03
CA SER A 110 12.43 -20.64 36.45
C SER A 110 12.42 -20.80 34.94
N GLU A 111 11.79 -19.85 34.24
CA GLU A 111 11.82 -19.80 32.78
C GLU A 111 12.66 -18.61 32.33
N LYS A 112 13.61 -18.83 31.41
CA LYS A 112 14.40 -17.75 30.83
C LYS A 112 13.49 -16.89 29.94
N LEU A 113 13.56 -15.56 30.10
CA LEU A 113 12.85 -14.64 29.23
C LEU A 113 13.72 -14.38 27.99
N GLU A 114 13.27 -14.80 26.82
CA GLU A 114 13.94 -14.55 25.55
C GLU A 114 13.04 -13.70 24.65
N PHE A 115 13.29 -12.39 24.62
CA PHE A 115 12.51 -11.46 23.80
C PHE A 115 12.97 -11.50 22.35
N LEU A 116 12.58 -12.54 21.61
CA LEU A 116 12.93 -12.67 20.19
C LEU A 116 11.90 -11.92 19.33
N PRO A 117 12.32 -11.02 18.42
CA PRO A 117 11.40 -10.21 17.62
C PRO A 117 10.45 -11.01 16.74
N TRP A 118 10.80 -12.26 16.45
CA TRP A 118 10.03 -13.13 15.56
C TRP A 118 9.13 -14.12 16.31
N ASP A 119 9.24 -14.23 17.64
CA ASP A 119 8.44 -15.18 18.42
C ASP A 119 6.98 -14.73 18.54
N HIS A 120 6.09 -15.71 18.67
CA HIS A 120 4.64 -15.52 18.80
C HIS A 120 3.97 -14.72 17.65
N LYS A 121 4.62 -14.70 16.48
CA LYS A 121 4.14 -14.11 15.22
C LYS A 121 4.12 -15.17 14.12
N GLU A 122 3.18 -15.04 13.18
CA GLU A 122 3.17 -15.88 11.98
C GLU A 122 4.35 -15.53 11.08
N LYS A 123 4.94 -16.55 10.46
CA LYS A 123 6.12 -16.41 9.61
C LYS A 123 5.69 -16.13 8.18
N ILE A 124 6.31 -15.15 7.54
CA ILE A 124 5.87 -14.65 6.22
C ILE A 124 6.09 -15.69 5.12
N VAL A 125 7.28 -16.31 5.03
CA VAL A 125 7.55 -17.28 3.96
C VAL A 125 6.68 -18.53 4.09
N PRO A 126 6.53 -19.14 5.28
CA PRO A 126 5.56 -20.22 5.48
C PRO A 126 4.10 -19.82 5.17
N PHE A 127 3.70 -18.58 5.46
CA PHE A 127 2.37 -18.06 5.10
C PHE A 127 2.17 -18.02 3.58
N ILE A 128 3.14 -17.48 2.82
CA ILE A 128 3.12 -17.47 1.35
C ILE A 128 3.10 -18.89 0.80
N GLN A 129 3.98 -19.77 1.28
CA GLN A 129 4.07 -21.15 0.82
C GLN A 129 2.75 -21.91 1.02
N ARG A 130 2.07 -21.68 2.14
CA ARG A 130 0.74 -22.27 2.41
C ARG A 130 -0.28 -21.84 1.37
N GLN A 131 -0.35 -20.54 1.07
CA GLN A 131 -1.25 -20.02 0.04
C GLN A 131 -0.98 -20.65 -1.33
N VAL A 132 0.28 -20.71 -1.74
CA VAL A 132 0.70 -21.27 -3.04
C VAL A 132 0.41 -22.77 -3.11
N LEU A 133 0.67 -23.52 -2.04
CA LEU A 133 0.38 -24.95 -1.98
C LEU A 133 -1.13 -25.24 -2.08
N GLU A 134 -1.96 -24.43 -1.42
CA GLU A 134 -3.41 -24.63 -1.38
C GLU A 134 -4.12 -24.13 -2.65
N ASN A 135 -3.61 -23.06 -3.28
CA ASN A 135 -4.33 -22.34 -4.34
C ASN A 135 -3.58 -22.26 -5.68
N ASN A 136 -2.33 -22.72 -5.75
CA ASN A 136 -1.41 -22.52 -6.88
C ASN A 136 -1.13 -21.04 -7.22
N ARG A 137 -1.47 -20.11 -6.31
CA ARG A 137 -1.27 -18.66 -6.44
C ARG A 137 -1.42 -17.98 -5.08
N ILE A 138 -1.03 -16.71 -4.99
CA ILE A 138 -1.42 -15.84 -3.89
C ILE A 138 -2.90 -15.45 -4.05
N VAL A 139 -3.68 -15.61 -2.99
CA VAL A 139 -5.10 -15.24 -2.93
C VAL A 139 -5.33 -14.10 -1.95
N GLU A 140 -4.51 -14.02 -0.91
CA GLU A 140 -4.49 -12.96 0.09
C GLU A 140 -3.18 -12.18 -0.03
N ASN A 141 -3.29 -10.93 -0.49
CA ASN A 141 -2.17 -10.01 -0.69
C ASN A 141 -1.74 -9.28 0.59
N THR A 142 -2.50 -9.42 1.68
CA THR A 142 -2.13 -8.91 3.00
C THR A 142 -1.07 -9.82 3.63
N LEU A 143 -0.11 -9.20 4.34
CA LEU A 143 0.94 -9.93 5.04
C LEU A 143 0.64 -10.02 6.54
N PRO A 144 1.11 -11.08 7.23
CA PRO A 144 0.92 -11.23 8.67
C PRO A 144 1.51 -10.08 9.52
N ASP A 145 2.43 -9.29 8.94
CA ASP A 145 3.04 -8.13 9.58
C ASP A 145 2.40 -6.79 9.18
N ASP A 146 1.30 -6.76 8.42
CA ASP A 146 0.66 -5.51 7.96
C ASP A 146 0.33 -4.56 9.13
N THR A 147 -0.25 -5.09 10.22
CA THR A 147 -0.54 -4.27 11.41
C THR A 147 0.74 -3.76 12.09
N TYR A 148 1.82 -4.55 12.05
CA TYR A 148 3.12 -4.11 12.57
C TYR A 148 3.72 -3.02 11.69
N PHE A 149 3.58 -3.14 10.37
CA PHE A 149 4.18 -2.26 9.39
C PHE A 149 3.42 -0.92 9.24
N PHE A 150 2.10 -0.97 9.03
CA PHE A 150 1.27 0.22 8.79
C PHE A 150 0.66 0.81 10.07
N GLY A 151 0.53 0.01 11.13
CA GLY A 151 -0.23 0.37 12.34
C GLY A 151 -1.72 0.07 12.23
N GLU A 152 -2.40 0.01 13.38
CA GLU A 152 -3.84 -0.33 13.48
C GLU A 152 -4.76 0.73 12.87
N ASP A 153 -4.30 1.98 12.83
CA ASP A 153 -5.12 3.14 12.49
C ASP A 153 -4.99 3.56 11.01
N ASN A 154 -4.10 2.92 10.23
CA ASN A 154 -3.83 3.29 8.84
C ASN A 154 -4.26 2.18 7.87
N PRO A 155 -4.88 2.52 6.73
CA PRO A 155 -5.12 1.55 5.68
C PRO A 155 -3.79 1.04 5.10
N PRO A 156 -3.68 -0.28 4.82
CA PRO A 156 -2.49 -0.82 4.19
C PRO A 156 -2.33 -0.29 2.76
N LEU A 157 -1.08 -0.12 2.34
CA LEU A 157 -0.75 0.18 0.95
C LEU A 157 -0.81 -1.09 0.08
N GLU A 158 -0.94 -0.91 -1.23
CA GLU A 158 -0.69 -1.99 -2.18
C GLU A 158 0.71 -2.59 -1.94
N PRO A 159 0.86 -3.93 -1.90
CA PRO A 159 2.16 -4.54 -1.64
C PRO A 159 3.23 -4.06 -2.64
N GLY A 160 4.41 -3.72 -2.12
CA GLY A 160 5.53 -3.15 -2.87
C GLY A 160 5.43 -1.65 -3.14
N LEU A 161 4.28 -0.99 -2.94
CA LEU A 161 4.14 0.45 -3.22
C LEU A 161 4.96 1.31 -2.27
N PHE A 162 5.07 0.92 -1.00
CA PHE A 162 5.88 1.64 0.00
C PHE A 162 7.33 1.84 -0.48
N ASP A 163 7.92 0.81 -1.09
CA ASP A 163 9.29 0.82 -1.58
C ASP A 163 9.52 1.80 -2.74
N ILE A 164 8.46 2.25 -3.39
CA ILE A 164 8.50 3.22 -4.50
C ILE A 164 8.30 4.65 -3.98
N ILE A 165 7.38 4.84 -3.03
CA ILE A 165 6.94 6.19 -2.60
C ILE A 165 7.71 6.73 -1.41
N VAL A 166 8.44 5.88 -0.66
CA VAL A 166 9.18 6.32 0.52
C VAL A 166 10.27 7.32 0.11
N ASN A 167 10.29 8.46 0.80
CA ASN A 167 11.27 9.53 0.56
C ASN A 167 11.81 10.05 1.89
N GLU A 168 12.47 9.16 2.62
CA GLU A 168 13.06 9.46 3.92
C GLU A 168 14.59 9.52 3.84
N PRO A 169 15.23 10.41 4.63
CA PRO A 169 16.67 10.53 4.62
C PRO A 169 17.32 9.27 5.21
N LYS A 170 18.38 8.78 4.56
CA LYS A 170 19.15 7.63 5.03
C LYS A 170 19.69 7.86 6.45
N THR A 171 19.55 6.85 7.31
CA THR A 171 20.16 6.83 8.64
C THR A 171 21.69 6.66 8.53
N PRO A 172 22.51 7.65 8.98
CA PRO A 172 23.96 7.56 8.84
C PRO A 172 24.56 6.33 9.53
N PHE A 173 25.52 5.68 8.86
CA PHE A 173 26.23 4.47 9.33
C PHE A 173 25.35 3.25 9.59
N PHE A 174 24.07 3.29 9.24
CA PHE A 174 23.12 2.22 9.50
C PHE A 174 23.53 0.91 8.82
N VAL A 175 23.77 0.95 7.50
CA VAL A 175 24.16 -0.24 6.72
C VAL A 175 25.50 -0.77 7.18
N SER A 176 26.46 0.10 7.49
CA SER A 176 27.78 -0.30 8.01
C SER A 176 27.65 -1.09 9.32
N LYS A 177 26.75 -0.68 10.21
CA LYS A 177 26.46 -1.39 11.45
C LYS A 177 25.74 -2.72 11.18
N LEU A 178 24.75 -2.72 10.29
CA LEU A 178 24.03 -3.92 9.88
C LEU A 178 24.99 -4.97 9.30
N MET A 179 25.86 -4.59 8.38
CA MET A 179 26.86 -5.48 7.79
C MET A 179 27.85 -6.02 8.80
N LYS A 180 28.24 -5.22 9.81
CA LYS A 180 29.07 -5.71 10.92
C LYS A 180 28.36 -6.80 11.72
N LEU A 181 27.11 -6.56 12.13
CA LEU A 181 26.32 -7.52 12.89
C LEU A 181 26.06 -8.80 12.08
N PHE A 182 25.78 -8.66 10.79
CA PHE A 182 25.60 -9.80 9.91
C PHE A 182 26.87 -10.63 9.77
N LYS A 183 28.04 -10.00 9.59
CA LYS A 183 29.33 -10.73 9.60
C LYS A 183 29.58 -11.47 10.92
N GLU A 184 29.29 -10.84 12.06
CA GLU A 184 29.36 -11.52 13.37
C GLU A 184 28.39 -12.71 13.46
N GLN A 185 27.21 -12.62 12.83
CA GLN A 185 26.26 -13.74 12.73
C GLN A 185 26.79 -14.87 11.85
N LEU A 186 27.42 -14.56 10.71
CA LEU A 186 28.04 -15.58 9.85
C LEU A 186 29.14 -16.35 10.57
N GLU A 187 29.97 -15.66 11.35
CA GLU A 187 31.04 -16.30 12.14
C GLU A 187 30.47 -17.13 13.31
N HIS A 188 29.39 -16.65 13.94
CA HIS A 188 28.82 -17.22 15.15
C HIS A 188 27.29 -17.24 15.09
N PRO A 189 26.67 -18.20 14.38
CA PRO A 189 25.21 -18.25 14.15
C PRO A 189 24.43 -18.70 15.38
N THR A 190 24.35 -17.82 16.39
CA THR A 190 23.66 -18.04 17.66
C THR A 190 22.37 -17.24 17.70
N ILE A 191 21.46 -17.59 18.62
CA ILE A 191 20.24 -16.79 18.88
C ILE A 191 20.58 -15.32 19.14
N LYS A 192 21.69 -15.06 19.85
CA LYS A 192 22.10 -13.69 20.20
C LYS A 192 22.52 -12.87 18.97
N THR A 193 23.34 -13.44 18.08
CA THR A 193 23.82 -12.72 16.87
C THR A 193 22.69 -12.55 15.87
N ARG A 194 21.89 -13.60 15.64
CA ARG A 194 20.67 -13.54 14.81
C ARG A 194 19.71 -12.47 15.30
N LYS A 195 19.46 -12.41 16.62
CA LYS A 195 18.65 -11.35 17.22
C LYS A 195 19.22 -9.97 16.94
N ALA A 196 20.52 -9.77 17.14
CA ALA A 196 21.16 -8.47 16.95
C ALA A 196 21.05 -7.98 15.50
N THR A 197 21.28 -8.86 14.52
CA THR A 197 21.08 -8.54 13.10
C THR A 197 19.62 -8.26 12.79
N TYR A 198 18.71 -9.12 13.26
CA TYR A 198 17.27 -8.97 13.03
C TYR A 198 16.73 -7.65 13.60
N ASP A 199 17.07 -7.32 14.85
CA ASP A 199 16.73 -6.03 15.48
C ASP A 199 17.23 -4.86 14.64
N GLN A 200 18.44 -4.97 14.08
CA GLN A 200 19.00 -3.93 13.23
C GLN A 200 18.26 -3.82 11.90
N ILE A 201 17.82 -4.93 11.30
CA ILE A 201 17.04 -4.91 10.05
C ILE A 201 15.69 -4.22 10.26
N ILE A 202 14.97 -4.56 11.34
CA ILE A 202 13.62 -4.03 11.58
C ILE A 202 13.60 -2.63 12.21
N PHE A 203 14.77 -2.06 12.51
CA PHE A 203 14.87 -0.71 13.05
C PHE A 203 14.55 0.36 12.00
N ASP A 204 14.72 0.04 10.72
CA ASP A 204 14.50 0.97 9.62
C ASP A 204 13.98 0.16 8.42
N HIS A 205 13.29 0.80 7.48
CA HIS A 205 12.72 0.08 6.33
C HIS A 205 13.76 -0.17 5.26
N ILE A 206 13.79 -1.39 4.69
CA ILE A 206 14.81 -1.73 3.69
C ILE A 206 14.80 -0.76 2.51
N ALA A 207 13.62 -0.27 2.13
CA ALA A 207 13.46 0.68 1.04
C ALA A 207 14.29 1.96 1.19
N ILE A 208 14.57 2.40 2.43
CA ILE A 208 15.35 3.61 2.72
C ILE A 208 16.85 3.39 2.46
N TYR A 209 17.37 2.20 2.79
CA TYR A 209 18.81 1.92 2.75
C TYR A 209 19.23 0.83 1.75
N ARG A 210 18.30 0.34 0.91
CA ARG A 210 18.51 -0.76 -0.04
C ARG A 210 19.75 -0.56 -0.91
N ASP A 211 19.90 0.59 -1.55
CA ASP A 211 20.97 0.80 -2.52
C ASP A 211 22.36 0.78 -1.85
N GLU A 212 22.47 1.36 -0.64
CA GLU A 212 23.72 1.31 0.14
C GLU A 212 24.00 -0.13 0.62
N LEU A 213 22.96 -0.89 0.98
CA LEU A 213 23.09 -2.30 1.33
C LEU A 213 23.57 -3.15 0.15
N LEU A 214 23.03 -2.94 -1.05
CA LEU A 214 23.46 -3.62 -2.28
C LEU A 214 24.94 -3.32 -2.57
N ASP A 215 25.35 -2.05 -2.46
CA ASP A 215 26.75 -1.65 -2.65
C ASP A 215 27.68 -2.33 -1.65
N GLN A 216 27.31 -2.37 -0.36
CA GLN A 216 28.14 -3.01 0.67
C GLN A 216 28.19 -4.53 0.55
N LEU A 217 27.07 -5.18 0.20
CA LEU A 217 27.04 -6.62 -0.04
C LEU A 217 27.91 -6.99 -1.25
N GLY A 218 27.83 -6.22 -2.35
CA GLY A 218 28.62 -6.45 -3.55
C GLY A 218 30.13 -6.26 -3.35
N GLN A 219 30.54 -5.47 -2.36
CA GLN A 219 31.95 -5.28 -1.98
C GLN A 219 32.42 -6.22 -0.86
N ALA A 220 31.50 -6.93 -0.20
CA ALA A 220 31.85 -7.76 0.93
C ALA A 220 32.36 -9.14 0.48
N GLU A 221 33.54 -9.52 0.96
CA GLU A 221 33.98 -10.92 0.91
C GLU A 221 33.28 -11.71 2.01
N LEU A 222 32.14 -12.32 1.68
CA LEU A 222 31.38 -13.20 2.59
C LEU A 222 31.67 -14.66 2.25
N ASP A 223 31.68 -15.52 3.27
CA ASP A 223 31.63 -16.96 3.05
C ASP A 223 30.26 -17.32 2.46
N GLU A 224 30.26 -17.78 1.21
CA GLU A 224 29.05 -18.03 0.43
C GLU A 224 28.13 -19.06 1.10
N GLN A 225 28.69 -20.15 1.61
CA GLN A 225 27.92 -21.22 2.24
C GLN A 225 27.28 -20.74 3.54
N MET A 226 28.02 -19.99 4.36
CA MET A 226 27.48 -19.41 5.59
C MET A 226 26.43 -18.34 5.29
N ALA A 227 26.63 -17.52 4.26
CA ALA A 227 25.67 -16.50 3.84
C ALA A 227 24.35 -17.14 3.38
N GLN A 228 24.41 -18.23 2.61
CA GLN A 228 23.23 -19.00 2.22
C GLN A 228 22.52 -19.59 3.43
N GLN A 229 23.25 -20.27 4.31
CA GLN A 229 22.67 -20.90 5.49
C GLN A 229 21.92 -19.90 6.38
N GLU A 230 22.54 -18.74 6.65
CA GLU A 230 21.91 -17.72 7.50
C GLU A 230 20.77 -16.98 6.79
N ALA A 231 20.85 -16.76 5.48
CA ALA A 231 19.74 -16.17 4.75
C ALA A 231 18.53 -17.11 4.69
N LEU A 232 18.72 -18.41 4.49
CA LEU A 232 17.64 -19.40 4.55
C LEU A 232 17.03 -19.49 5.95
N TRP A 233 17.87 -19.44 6.99
CA TRP A 233 17.39 -19.40 8.36
C TRP A 233 16.51 -18.17 8.60
N LEU A 234 16.92 -16.99 8.10
CA LEU A 234 16.11 -15.78 8.19
C LEU A 234 14.79 -15.93 7.42
N LEU A 235 14.78 -16.49 6.21
CA LEU A 235 13.55 -16.72 5.44
C LEU A 235 12.55 -17.62 6.19
N GLU A 236 13.03 -18.70 6.80
CA GLU A 236 12.20 -19.64 7.56
C GLU A 236 11.61 -19.00 8.84
N HIS A 237 12.33 -18.06 9.47
CA HIS A 237 11.98 -17.51 10.78
C HIS A 237 11.46 -16.07 10.74
N ALA A 238 11.49 -15.40 9.60
CA ALA A 238 11.09 -13.99 9.46
C ALA A 238 9.59 -13.80 9.71
N ALA A 239 9.30 -12.91 10.65
CA ALA A 239 7.97 -12.40 10.94
C ALA A 239 7.76 -10.95 10.48
N HIS A 240 8.75 -10.33 9.84
CA HIS A 240 8.68 -8.97 9.30
C HIS A 240 9.24 -8.95 7.88
N ARG A 241 8.57 -8.20 6.99
CA ARG A 241 8.88 -8.19 5.55
C ARG A 241 10.27 -7.69 5.22
N ASP A 242 10.78 -6.73 5.99
CA ASP A 242 12.14 -6.20 5.79
C ASP A 242 13.21 -7.28 6.04
N VAL A 243 12.95 -8.26 6.91
CA VAL A 243 13.87 -9.39 7.12
C VAL A 243 13.81 -10.38 5.96
N VAL A 244 12.63 -10.61 5.38
CA VAL A 244 12.48 -11.42 4.17
C VAL A 244 13.23 -10.76 3.00
N LYS A 245 13.01 -9.46 2.77
CA LYS A 245 13.72 -8.67 1.76
C LYS A 245 15.24 -8.74 1.95
N PHE A 246 15.72 -8.55 3.18
CA PHE A 246 17.15 -8.62 3.51
C PHE A 246 17.73 -10.00 3.15
N ALA A 247 17.06 -11.07 3.57
CA ALA A 247 17.52 -12.42 3.31
C ALA A 247 17.56 -12.76 1.80
N ILE A 248 16.57 -12.31 1.03
CA ILE A 248 16.58 -12.47 -0.43
C ILE A 248 17.75 -11.70 -1.07
N LEU A 249 18.01 -10.46 -0.62
CA LEU A 249 19.13 -9.68 -1.13
C LEU A 249 20.47 -10.37 -0.86
N VAL A 250 20.67 -10.90 0.35
CA VAL A 250 21.88 -11.68 0.69
C VAL A 250 22.00 -12.90 -0.22
N LEU A 251 20.93 -13.69 -0.40
CA LEU A 251 20.94 -14.84 -1.32
C LEU A 251 21.29 -14.44 -2.75
N GLY A 252 20.86 -13.25 -3.20
CA GLY A 252 21.19 -12.71 -4.51
C GLY A 252 22.67 -12.40 -4.73
N PHE A 253 23.51 -12.41 -3.69
CA PHE A 253 24.98 -12.33 -3.82
C PHE A 253 25.67 -13.71 -3.70
N THR A 254 24.89 -14.80 -3.75
CA THR A 254 25.37 -16.19 -3.70
C THR A 254 24.87 -16.97 -4.91
N ASN A 255 25.38 -18.18 -5.14
CA ASN A 255 24.82 -19.09 -6.15
C ASN A 255 23.50 -19.70 -5.68
N CYS A 256 22.39 -19.07 -6.02
CA CYS A 256 21.05 -19.48 -5.59
C CYS A 256 20.31 -20.43 -6.56
N GLU A 257 21.02 -21.12 -7.46
CA GLU A 257 20.42 -22.04 -8.46
C GLU A 257 19.52 -23.10 -7.79
N GLU A 258 19.93 -23.65 -6.65
CA GLU A 258 19.14 -24.65 -5.90
C GLU A 258 17.91 -24.08 -5.18
N TYR A 259 17.84 -22.75 -5.01
CA TYR A 259 16.76 -22.06 -4.31
C TYR A 259 15.79 -21.35 -5.25
N GLN A 260 15.90 -21.56 -6.56
CA GLN A 260 15.07 -20.87 -7.55
C GLN A 260 13.56 -21.09 -7.34
N GLU A 261 13.13 -22.30 -6.98
CA GLU A 261 11.71 -22.57 -6.69
C GLU A 261 11.22 -21.86 -5.41
N LEU A 262 12.09 -21.73 -4.40
CA LEU A 262 11.79 -20.96 -3.19
C LEU A 262 11.66 -19.46 -3.52
N LEU A 263 12.63 -18.91 -4.27
CA LEU A 263 12.61 -17.52 -4.71
C LEU A 263 11.40 -17.22 -5.59
N TYR A 264 11.05 -18.12 -6.52
CA TYR A 264 9.85 -18.02 -7.32
C TYR A 264 8.59 -17.99 -6.43
N THR A 265 8.48 -18.92 -5.48
CA THR A 265 7.33 -19.01 -4.56
C THR A 265 7.17 -17.73 -3.75
N ILE A 266 8.25 -17.17 -3.20
CA ILE A 266 8.22 -15.90 -2.49
C ILE A 266 7.88 -14.74 -3.44
N GLY A 267 8.44 -14.75 -4.65
CA GLY A 267 8.22 -13.74 -5.69
C GLY A 267 6.82 -13.71 -6.28
N LEU A 268 5.97 -14.71 -6.01
CA LEU A 268 4.54 -14.66 -6.36
C LEU A 268 3.76 -13.60 -5.57
N HIS A 269 4.32 -13.08 -4.47
CA HIS A 269 3.75 -11.99 -3.71
C HIS A 269 4.38 -10.66 -4.12
N ASP A 270 3.56 -9.67 -4.50
CA ASP A 270 4.00 -8.40 -5.11
C ASP A 270 5.03 -7.62 -4.23
N GLU A 271 4.90 -7.69 -2.90
CA GLU A 271 5.88 -7.13 -1.94
C GLU A 271 7.33 -7.62 -2.18
N PHE A 272 7.48 -8.89 -2.58
CA PHE A 272 8.78 -9.55 -2.69
C PHE A 272 9.21 -9.79 -4.13
N THR A 273 8.35 -9.61 -5.13
CA THR A 273 8.67 -9.84 -6.54
C THR A 273 9.95 -9.11 -7.00
N PRO A 274 10.19 -7.82 -6.69
CA PRO A 274 11.41 -7.14 -7.11
C PRO A 274 12.68 -7.76 -6.53
N TYR A 275 12.63 -8.15 -5.25
CA TYR A 275 13.73 -8.78 -4.53
C TYR A 275 13.98 -10.20 -5.04
N ALA A 276 12.92 -10.98 -5.25
CA ALA A 276 13.01 -12.32 -5.80
C ALA A 276 13.63 -12.31 -7.21
N ILE A 277 13.21 -11.38 -8.07
CA ILE A 277 13.80 -11.23 -9.41
C ILE A 277 15.28 -10.85 -9.31
N PHE A 278 15.64 -9.94 -8.41
CA PHE A 278 17.04 -9.59 -8.15
C PHE A 278 17.87 -10.86 -7.83
N ALA A 279 17.41 -11.69 -6.90
CA ALA A 279 18.12 -12.91 -6.53
C ALA A 279 18.13 -13.95 -7.66
N ILE A 280 16.99 -14.17 -8.35
CA ILE A 280 16.88 -15.09 -9.49
C ILE A 280 17.87 -14.74 -10.60
N ARG A 281 18.08 -13.45 -10.88
CA ARG A 281 19.04 -13.00 -11.90
C ARG A 281 20.49 -13.38 -11.59
N SER A 282 20.83 -13.56 -10.32
CA SER A 282 22.14 -14.03 -9.89
C SER A 282 22.31 -15.56 -9.96
N GLY A 283 21.20 -16.31 -9.95
CA GLY A 283 21.16 -17.77 -9.81
C GLY A 283 21.40 -18.61 -11.06
N GLY A 284 21.94 -18.08 -12.16
CA GLY A 284 22.42 -18.88 -13.29
C GLY A 284 21.47 -19.01 -14.50
N LYS A 285 21.15 -20.23 -14.96
CA LYS A 285 20.47 -20.48 -16.24
C LYS A 285 18.94 -20.33 -16.13
N GLY A 286 18.28 -20.01 -17.25
CA GLY A 286 16.81 -19.97 -17.31
C GLY A 286 16.15 -18.77 -16.62
N VAL A 287 16.93 -17.75 -16.24
CA VAL A 287 16.46 -16.52 -15.56
C VAL A 287 15.24 -15.93 -16.26
N ASN A 288 15.30 -15.77 -17.58
CA ASN A 288 14.19 -15.17 -18.33
C ASN A 288 12.90 -15.99 -18.24
N ASP A 289 13.00 -17.32 -18.23
CA ASP A 289 11.82 -18.19 -18.14
C ASP A 289 11.18 -18.11 -16.75
N GLN A 290 11.99 -17.89 -15.71
CA GLN A 290 11.48 -17.68 -14.35
C GLN A 290 10.80 -16.33 -14.18
N ILE A 291 11.42 -15.26 -14.70
CA ILE A 291 10.78 -13.94 -14.74
C ILE A 291 9.50 -14.03 -15.57
N TRP A 292 9.49 -14.78 -16.68
CA TRP A 292 8.29 -14.98 -17.49
C TRP A 292 7.15 -15.66 -16.71
N LYS A 293 7.45 -16.71 -15.94
CA LYS A 293 6.44 -17.32 -15.06
C LYS A 293 5.89 -16.31 -14.04
N LEU A 294 6.75 -15.45 -13.49
CA LEU A 294 6.31 -14.38 -12.59
C LEU A 294 5.39 -13.40 -13.31
N VAL A 295 5.76 -12.88 -14.48
CA VAL A 295 4.94 -11.97 -15.31
C VAL A 295 3.51 -12.47 -15.47
N GLN A 296 3.33 -13.78 -15.64
CA GLN A 296 2.02 -14.41 -15.82
C GLN A 296 1.21 -14.58 -14.52
N SER A 297 1.86 -14.46 -13.36
CA SER A 297 1.29 -14.80 -12.04
C SER A 297 0.99 -13.59 -11.17
N VAL A 298 1.81 -12.54 -11.23
CA VAL A 298 1.68 -11.33 -10.40
C VAL A 298 0.72 -10.31 -11.01
N ARG A 299 0.14 -9.40 -10.19
CA ARG A 299 -1.00 -8.55 -10.62
C ARG A 299 -0.88 -7.05 -10.33
N GLY A 300 -0.12 -6.65 -9.32
CA GLY A 300 0.09 -5.26 -8.92
C GLY A 300 1.52 -4.79 -9.19
N ILE A 301 2.15 -4.15 -8.19
CA ILE A 301 3.50 -3.57 -8.32
C ILE A 301 4.55 -4.61 -8.72
N GLY A 302 4.39 -5.86 -8.28
CA GLY A 302 5.25 -6.97 -8.70
C GLY A 302 5.24 -7.17 -10.22
N LYS A 303 4.08 -7.01 -10.87
CA LYS A 303 3.92 -7.14 -12.33
C LYS A 303 4.68 -6.07 -13.10
N MET A 304 4.67 -4.84 -12.58
CA MET A 304 5.44 -3.73 -13.15
C MET A 304 6.93 -4.09 -13.24
N THR A 305 7.50 -4.56 -12.13
CA THR A 305 8.91 -4.95 -12.10
C THR A 305 9.20 -6.17 -12.98
N ALA A 306 8.31 -7.17 -12.98
CA ALA A 306 8.47 -8.38 -13.79
C ALA A 306 8.46 -8.08 -15.29
N ILE A 307 7.53 -7.23 -15.76
CA ILE A 307 7.44 -6.81 -17.17
C ILE A 307 8.65 -5.95 -17.56
N GLU A 308 9.11 -5.07 -16.67
CA GLU A 308 10.31 -4.25 -16.92
C GLU A 308 11.54 -5.13 -17.20
N LEU A 309 11.71 -6.20 -16.42
CA LEU A 309 12.92 -7.02 -16.45
C LEU A 309 12.85 -8.23 -17.41
N VAL A 310 11.67 -8.65 -17.86
CA VAL A 310 11.57 -9.78 -18.80
C VAL A 310 12.01 -9.40 -20.21
N GLU A 311 12.70 -10.32 -20.88
CA GLU A 311 13.01 -10.24 -22.31
C GLU A 311 11.97 -11.02 -23.11
N ALA A 312 11.20 -10.35 -23.96
CA ALA A 312 10.19 -10.96 -24.83
C ALA A 312 10.83 -11.61 -26.07
N LYS A 313 11.24 -12.88 -25.95
CA LYS A 313 12.03 -13.58 -26.98
C LYS A 313 11.20 -14.30 -28.03
N THR A 314 9.96 -14.67 -27.70
CA THR A 314 9.09 -15.46 -28.58
C THR A 314 7.84 -14.70 -29.00
N PRO A 315 7.23 -15.04 -30.14
CA PRO A 315 5.94 -14.47 -30.54
C PRO A 315 4.85 -14.61 -29.48
N GLU A 316 4.84 -15.71 -28.73
CA GLU A 316 3.86 -15.97 -27.68
C GLU A 316 4.05 -15.01 -26.49
N MET A 317 5.30 -14.72 -26.12
CA MET A 317 5.59 -13.74 -25.07
C MET A 317 5.14 -12.34 -25.48
N LYS A 318 5.46 -11.95 -26.72
CA LYS A 318 5.08 -10.66 -27.29
C LYS A 318 3.56 -10.50 -27.34
N TYR A 319 2.86 -11.49 -27.89
CA TYR A 319 1.40 -11.51 -27.94
C TYR A 319 0.79 -11.40 -26.54
N TRP A 320 1.30 -12.17 -25.58
CA TRP A 320 0.80 -12.11 -24.20
C TRP A 320 1.01 -10.73 -23.58
N LEU A 321 2.16 -10.08 -23.77
CA LEU A 321 2.37 -8.70 -23.29
C LEU A 321 1.36 -7.73 -23.91
N LEU A 322 1.07 -7.87 -25.21
CA LEU A 322 0.09 -7.03 -25.90
C LEU A 322 -1.35 -7.27 -25.44
N THR A 323 -1.70 -8.48 -25.03
CA THR A 323 -3.09 -8.84 -24.65
C THR A 323 -3.38 -8.85 -23.16
N LYS A 324 -2.37 -9.11 -22.33
CA LYS A 324 -2.50 -9.39 -20.90
C LYS A 324 -1.62 -8.50 -20.02
N GLY A 325 -0.64 -7.80 -20.59
CA GLY A 325 0.24 -6.89 -19.85
C GLY A 325 -0.56 -5.84 -19.07
N CYS A 326 -1.43 -5.10 -19.77
CA CYS A 326 -2.26 -4.03 -19.21
C CYS A 326 -3.68 -4.47 -18.80
N GLU A 327 -3.95 -5.77 -18.63
CA GLU A 327 -5.30 -6.27 -18.27
C GLU A 327 -5.81 -5.68 -16.94
N ASN A 328 -4.89 -5.38 -16.00
CA ASN A 328 -5.20 -4.58 -14.82
C ASN A 328 -5.07 -3.09 -15.15
N ARG A 329 -6.17 -2.48 -15.60
CA ARG A 329 -6.22 -1.07 -16.04
C ARG A 329 -5.69 -0.06 -15.01
N LYS A 330 -5.72 -0.40 -13.71
CA LYS A 330 -5.20 0.45 -12.62
C LYS A 330 -3.71 0.83 -12.77
N PHE A 331 -2.93 -0.01 -13.44
CA PHE A 331 -1.48 0.23 -13.65
C PHE A 331 -1.15 0.29 -15.15
N ALA A 332 -2.15 0.53 -16.01
CA ALA A 332 -1.94 0.52 -17.45
C ALA A 332 -1.04 1.67 -17.89
N ASP A 333 -1.17 2.85 -17.29
CA ASP A 333 -0.28 4.01 -17.44
C ASP A 333 1.19 3.62 -17.25
N PHE A 334 1.54 2.94 -16.15
CA PHE A 334 2.92 2.51 -15.90
C PHE A 334 3.43 1.39 -16.83
N LEU A 335 2.52 0.55 -17.34
CA LEU A 335 2.87 -0.65 -18.10
C LEU A 335 2.80 -0.48 -19.61
N ALA A 336 2.01 0.47 -20.09
CA ALA A 336 1.62 0.56 -21.50
C ALA A 336 2.82 0.71 -22.42
N HIS A 337 3.73 1.64 -22.13
CA HIS A 337 4.94 1.83 -22.92
C HIS A 337 5.80 0.56 -22.99
N ARG A 338 5.99 -0.13 -21.87
CA ARG A 338 6.79 -1.36 -21.81
C ARG A 338 6.13 -2.50 -22.56
N CYS A 339 4.82 -2.66 -22.44
CA CYS A 339 4.06 -3.65 -23.20
C CYS A 339 4.10 -3.35 -24.70
N ALA A 340 3.96 -2.07 -25.10
CA ALA A 340 4.01 -1.67 -26.50
C ALA A 340 5.37 -1.98 -27.14
N VAL A 341 6.46 -1.59 -26.48
CA VAL A 341 7.83 -1.75 -26.98
C VAL A 341 8.25 -3.22 -26.97
N LYS A 342 8.12 -3.92 -25.83
CA LYS A 342 8.54 -5.33 -25.73
C LYS A 342 7.63 -6.27 -26.51
N GLY A 343 6.35 -5.93 -26.63
CA GLY A 343 5.38 -6.68 -27.42
C GLY A 343 5.44 -6.39 -28.92
N GLU A 344 6.18 -5.36 -29.35
CA GLU A 344 6.23 -4.89 -30.75
C GLU A 344 4.83 -4.57 -31.30
N LEU A 345 4.11 -3.69 -30.59
CA LEU A 345 2.73 -3.31 -30.92
C LEU A 345 2.59 -2.78 -32.35
N ASP A 346 3.56 -2.02 -32.83
CA ASP A 346 3.63 -1.49 -34.19
C ASP A 346 3.66 -2.62 -35.24
N VAL A 347 4.46 -3.66 -34.99
CA VAL A 347 4.56 -4.84 -35.85
C VAL A 347 3.25 -5.62 -35.81
N ALA A 348 2.71 -5.87 -34.62
CA ALA A 348 1.48 -6.64 -34.44
C ALA A 348 0.26 -5.99 -35.12
N LEU A 349 0.16 -4.65 -35.08
CA LEU A 349 -0.91 -3.92 -35.75
C LEU A 349 -0.69 -3.72 -37.25
N TYR A 350 0.52 -3.97 -37.76
CA TYR A 350 0.80 -3.90 -39.21
C TYR A 350 0.17 -5.05 -40.00
N GLU A 351 -0.17 -6.16 -39.34
CA GLU A 351 -0.85 -7.29 -39.95
C GLU A 351 -2.17 -6.88 -40.62
N VAL A 352 -2.54 -7.60 -41.69
CA VAL A 352 -3.75 -7.27 -42.48
C VAL A 352 -5.02 -7.45 -41.64
N ASN A 353 -5.05 -8.48 -40.79
CA ASN A 353 -6.14 -8.74 -39.85
C ASN A 353 -5.56 -9.12 -38.50
N ILE A 354 -6.20 -8.69 -37.42
CA ILE A 354 -5.86 -9.06 -36.05
C ILE A 354 -7.04 -9.71 -35.33
N SER A 355 -6.77 -10.49 -34.28
CA SER A 355 -7.80 -11.03 -33.40
C SER A 355 -8.46 -9.92 -32.58
N LYS A 356 -9.71 -10.15 -32.14
CA LYS A 356 -10.39 -9.25 -31.20
C LYS A 356 -9.63 -9.12 -29.89
N GLU A 357 -9.00 -10.22 -29.43
CA GLU A 357 -8.17 -10.21 -28.21
C GLU A 357 -6.97 -9.26 -28.35
N LEU A 358 -6.26 -9.30 -29.48
CA LEU A 358 -5.15 -8.37 -29.75
C LEU A 358 -5.65 -6.94 -29.87
N TYR A 359 -6.78 -6.71 -30.53
CA TYR A 359 -7.40 -5.38 -30.61
C TYR A 359 -7.74 -4.82 -29.22
N THR A 360 -8.37 -5.62 -28.35
CA THR A 360 -8.71 -5.20 -26.98
C THR A 360 -7.46 -4.95 -26.13
N GLY A 361 -6.42 -5.77 -26.27
CA GLY A 361 -5.13 -5.52 -25.61
C GLY A 361 -4.44 -4.24 -26.08
N ALA A 362 -4.41 -4.02 -27.41
CA ALA A 362 -3.89 -2.81 -28.02
C ALA A 362 -4.67 -1.57 -27.57
N ALA A 363 -6.00 -1.65 -27.43
CA ALA A 363 -6.82 -0.58 -26.88
C ALA A 363 -6.37 -0.18 -25.47
N MET A 364 -6.18 -1.15 -24.56
CA MET A 364 -5.71 -0.87 -23.20
C MET A 364 -4.32 -0.24 -23.17
N ILE A 365 -3.41 -0.67 -24.06
CA ILE A 365 -2.08 -0.07 -24.18
C ILE A 365 -2.16 1.35 -24.73
N ILE A 366 -2.97 1.60 -25.75
CA ILE A 366 -3.15 2.94 -26.32
C ILE A 366 -3.79 3.87 -25.30
N GLU A 367 -4.79 3.42 -24.54
CA GLU A 367 -5.36 4.18 -23.42
C GLU A 367 -4.29 4.57 -22.41
N GLY A 368 -3.49 3.61 -21.93
CA GLY A 368 -2.42 3.90 -20.97
C GLY A 368 -1.32 4.82 -21.53
N LEU A 369 -1.02 4.75 -22.83
CA LEU A 369 -0.09 5.68 -23.49
C LEU A 369 -0.69 7.09 -23.65
N LEU A 370 -2.01 7.21 -23.75
CA LEU A 370 -2.72 8.48 -23.90
C LEU A 370 -3.12 9.12 -22.57
N ASP A 371 -2.76 8.50 -21.45
CA ASP A 371 -2.94 9.06 -20.12
C ASP A 371 -1.98 10.23 -19.91
N ASP A 372 -2.50 11.37 -19.47
CA ASP A 372 -1.73 12.60 -19.26
C ASP A 372 -0.74 12.46 -18.10
N GLU A 373 -0.96 11.53 -17.16
CA GLU A 373 -0.04 11.24 -16.06
C GLU A 373 1.14 10.35 -16.50
N ASN A 374 1.08 9.79 -17.70
CA ASN A 374 2.12 8.88 -18.21
C ASN A 374 3.33 9.63 -18.77
N GLN A 375 4.42 9.62 -18.01
CA GLN A 375 5.70 10.21 -18.44
C GLN A 375 6.33 9.53 -19.66
N ASP A 376 6.07 8.23 -19.85
CA ASP A 376 6.49 7.42 -21.01
C ASP A 376 5.35 7.33 -22.06
N GLY A 377 4.43 8.30 -22.07
CA GLY A 377 3.22 8.29 -22.87
C GLY A 377 3.44 8.38 -24.39
N MET A 378 2.36 8.64 -25.12
CA MET A 378 2.31 8.57 -26.58
C MET A 378 3.33 9.49 -27.26
N ASP A 379 3.62 10.64 -26.64
CA ASP A 379 4.63 11.58 -27.13
C ASP A 379 6.08 11.08 -26.98
N GLN A 380 6.33 10.00 -26.23
CA GLN A 380 7.64 9.34 -26.12
C GLN A 380 7.72 8.04 -26.95
N TYR A 381 6.59 7.53 -27.43
CA TYR A 381 6.53 6.26 -28.15
C TYR A 381 6.91 6.43 -29.64
N PRO A 382 8.03 5.86 -30.14
CA PRO A 382 8.56 6.16 -31.47
C PRO A 382 7.63 5.80 -32.65
N TYR A 383 6.71 4.86 -32.44
CA TYR A 383 5.80 4.37 -33.46
C TYR A 383 4.36 4.89 -33.29
N ALA A 384 4.17 5.96 -32.52
CA ALA A 384 2.85 6.49 -32.15
C ALA A 384 1.92 6.69 -33.36
N SER A 385 2.35 7.41 -34.38
CA SER A 385 1.52 7.67 -35.57
C SER A 385 1.10 6.39 -36.29
N ALA A 386 2.04 5.45 -36.47
CA ALA A 386 1.78 4.18 -37.15
C ALA A 386 0.81 3.31 -36.36
N VAL A 387 1.00 3.20 -35.04
CA VAL A 387 0.13 2.44 -34.14
C VAL A 387 -1.28 3.01 -34.12
N MET A 388 -1.45 4.33 -33.97
CA MET A 388 -2.79 4.95 -33.99
C MET A 388 -3.50 4.71 -35.32
N THR A 389 -2.80 4.94 -36.43
CA THR A 389 -3.37 4.78 -37.77
C THR A 389 -3.81 3.33 -38.01
N ARG A 390 -2.97 2.36 -37.63
CA ARG A 390 -3.28 0.93 -37.77
C ARG A 390 -4.37 0.47 -36.82
N PHE A 391 -4.39 0.97 -35.58
CA PHE A 391 -5.45 0.70 -34.62
C PHE A 391 -6.82 1.18 -35.14
N LEU A 392 -6.89 2.41 -35.66
CA LEU A 392 -8.11 2.97 -36.27
C LEU A 392 -8.56 2.18 -37.50
N HIS A 393 -7.62 1.65 -38.29
CA HIS A 393 -7.95 0.73 -39.39
C HIS A 393 -8.65 -0.53 -38.87
N HIS A 394 -8.08 -1.19 -37.86
CA HIS A 394 -8.66 -2.40 -37.25
C HIS A 394 -9.96 -2.12 -36.48
N ALA A 395 -10.15 -0.90 -35.99
CA ALA A 395 -11.40 -0.48 -35.37
C ALA A 395 -12.60 -0.55 -36.33
N THR A 396 -12.39 -0.46 -37.65
CA THR A 396 -13.48 -0.58 -38.62
C THR A 396 -14.19 -1.94 -38.59
N THR A 397 -13.48 -2.98 -38.12
CA THR A 397 -14.03 -4.33 -37.96
C THR A 397 -14.33 -4.69 -36.51
N HIS A 398 -13.58 -4.14 -35.55
CA HIS A 398 -13.66 -4.55 -34.14
C HIS A 398 -14.45 -3.60 -33.24
N CYS A 399 -14.75 -2.37 -33.67
CA CYS A 399 -15.38 -1.37 -32.81
C CYS A 399 -16.91 -1.52 -32.73
N GLU A 400 -17.35 -2.26 -31.70
CA GLU A 400 -18.76 -2.64 -31.53
C GLU A 400 -19.37 -2.12 -30.22
N SER A 401 -18.57 -1.78 -29.23
CA SER A 401 -19.01 -1.38 -27.88
C SER A 401 -18.40 -0.06 -27.41
N LEU A 402 -18.90 0.51 -26.31
CA LEU A 402 -18.28 1.69 -25.67
C LEU A 402 -16.84 1.41 -25.23
N GLU A 403 -16.53 0.17 -24.84
CA GLU A 403 -15.16 -0.25 -24.53
C GLU A 403 -14.22 -0.11 -25.71
N ASP A 404 -14.71 -0.43 -26.91
CA ASP A 404 -13.91 -0.33 -28.13
C ASP A 404 -13.82 1.08 -28.67
N PHE A 405 -14.83 1.91 -28.39
CA PHE A 405 -14.88 3.30 -28.83
C PHE A 405 -14.08 4.23 -27.93
N TYR A 406 -14.03 3.98 -26.63
CA TYR A 406 -13.29 4.80 -25.67
C TYR A 406 -11.83 5.13 -26.08
N PRO A 407 -10.97 4.17 -26.48
CA PRO A 407 -9.63 4.49 -26.98
C PRO A 407 -9.64 5.39 -28.24
N ILE A 408 -10.64 5.24 -29.11
CA ILE A 408 -10.79 6.05 -30.33
C ILE A 408 -11.15 7.50 -29.97
N MET A 409 -12.02 7.69 -28.98
CA MET A 409 -12.34 8.99 -28.41
C MET A 409 -11.08 9.64 -27.81
N LYS A 410 -10.29 8.91 -27.00
CA LYS A 410 -9.01 9.42 -26.47
C LYS A 410 -8.01 9.80 -27.58
N ILE A 411 -7.92 9.01 -28.64
CA ILE A 411 -7.11 9.37 -29.83
C ILE A 411 -7.62 10.68 -30.44
N SER A 412 -8.94 10.86 -30.55
CA SER A 412 -9.54 12.09 -31.06
C SER A 412 -9.19 13.30 -30.20
N GLU A 413 -9.32 13.21 -28.87
CA GLU A 413 -8.92 14.26 -27.94
C GLU A 413 -7.43 14.61 -28.11
N PHE A 414 -6.57 13.61 -28.19
CA PHE A 414 -5.13 13.81 -28.38
C PHE A 414 -4.79 14.58 -29.66
N VAL A 415 -5.40 14.22 -30.80
CA VAL A 415 -5.12 14.88 -32.10
C VAL A 415 -5.82 16.24 -32.28
N HIS A 416 -6.84 16.51 -31.48
CA HIS A 416 -7.55 17.79 -31.42
C HIS A 416 -7.19 18.64 -30.19
N ALA A 417 -6.13 18.27 -29.46
CA ALA A 417 -5.56 19.10 -28.42
C ALA A 417 -5.22 20.51 -28.94
N GLU A 418 -5.08 21.45 -28.01
CA GLU A 418 -4.85 22.87 -28.30
C GLU A 418 -3.62 23.08 -29.21
N ASP A 419 -3.64 24.18 -29.99
CA ASP A 419 -2.60 24.44 -30.97
C ASP A 419 -1.21 24.61 -30.31
N ASP A 420 -1.13 25.22 -29.12
CA ASP A 420 0.12 25.38 -28.38
C ASP A 420 0.77 24.01 -28.04
N ILE A 421 -0.03 23.01 -27.65
CA ILE A 421 0.43 21.63 -27.40
C ILE A 421 0.96 21.02 -28.70
N TRP A 422 0.26 21.24 -29.81
CA TRP A 422 0.67 20.69 -31.10
C TRP A 422 1.89 21.40 -31.70
N GLU A 423 2.09 22.68 -31.44
CA GLU A 423 3.33 23.39 -31.79
C GLU A 423 4.53 22.72 -31.12
N GLU A 424 4.42 22.36 -29.84
CA GLU A 424 5.46 21.60 -29.13
C GLU A 424 5.69 20.22 -29.75
N ARG A 425 4.62 19.45 -29.99
CA ARG A 425 4.71 18.11 -30.60
C ARG A 425 5.37 18.14 -31.99
N LEU A 426 5.07 19.15 -32.80
CA LEU A 426 5.63 19.34 -34.14
C LEU A 426 7.10 19.77 -34.12
N ASN A 427 7.54 20.44 -33.05
CA ASN A 427 8.96 20.71 -32.79
C ASN A 427 9.71 19.44 -32.37
N GLY A 428 9.00 18.41 -31.90
CA GLY A 428 9.52 17.09 -31.57
C GLY A 428 9.46 16.09 -32.73
N GLN A 429 9.01 14.87 -32.42
CA GLN A 429 9.02 13.75 -33.37
C GLN A 429 7.85 13.77 -34.36
N TRP A 430 6.72 14.39 -34.01
CA TRP A 430 5.52 14.38 -34.84
C TRP A 430 5.67 15.21 -36.11
N LYS A 431 4.90 14.84 -37.15
CA LYS A 431 4.77 15.60 -38.39
C LYS A 431 3.32 16.00 -38.64
N GLN A 432 3.13 17.16 -39.27
CA GLN A 432 1.80 17.70 -39.57
C GLN A 432 0.92 16.73 -40.37
N HIS A 433 1.51 16.00 -41.32
CA HIS A 433 0.78 15.05 -42.14
C HIS A 433 0.33 13.81 -41.35
N GLU A 434 1.07 13.41 -40.32
CA GLU A 434 0.71 12.31 -39.42
C GLU A 434 -0.51 12.69 -38.57
N ARG A 435 -0.48 13.88 -37.94
CA ARG A 435 -1.64 14.43 -37.20
C ARG A 435 -2.89 14.42 -38.08
N LYS A 436 -2.76 14.98 -39.30
CA LYS A 436 -3.87 15.10 -40.24
C LYS A 436 -4.43 13.74 -40.66
N ALA A 437 -3.57 12.77 -40.94
CA ALA A 437 -4.00 11.42 -41.32
C ALA A 437 -4.82 10.75 -40.19
N ILE A 438 -4.41 10.93 -38.93
CA ILE A 438 -5.12 10.37 -37.78
C ILE A 438 -6.45 11.09 -37.56
N GLN A 439 -6.49 12.43 -37.70
CA GLN A 439 -7.73 13.21 -37.67
C GLN A 439 -8.74 12.72 -38.71
N GLU A 440 -8.30 12.51 -39.95
CA GLU A 440 -9.17 11.99 -41.02
C GLU A 440 -9.64 10.55 -40.73
N ALA A 441 -8.78 9.71 -40.15
CA ALA A 441 -9.11 8.32 -39.83
C ALA A 441 -10.06 8.17 -38.63
N VAL A 442 -9.99 9.07 -37.64
CA VAL A 442 -10.83 9.02 -36.43
C VAL A 442 -12.23 9.57 -36.69
N GLN A 443 -12.37 10.54 -37.59
CA GLN A 443 -13.61 11.29 -37.83
C GLN A 443 -14.86 10.40 -38.08
N PRO A 444 -14.82 9.34 -38.91
CA PRO A 444 -16.01 8.51 -39.16
C PRO A 444 -16.54 7.79 -37.92
N PHE A 445 -15.68 7.51 -36.94
CA PHE A 445 -16.11 6.95 -35.66
C PHE A 445 -16.77 8.01 -34.80
N ILE A 446 -16.18 9.20 -34.72
CA ILE A 446 -16.68 10.32 -33.92
C ILE A 446 -18.04 10.82 -34.43
N ASP A 447 -18.22 10.92 -35.75
CA ASP A 447 -19.47 11.38 -36.36
C ASP A 447 -20.61 10.36 -36.25
N ASN A 448 -20.35 9.16 -35.75
CA ASN A 448 -21.36 8.13 -35.62
C ASN A 448 -22.25 8.40 -34.39
N PRO A 449 -23.53 8.79 -34.57
CA PRO A 449 -24.40 9.15 -33.44
C PRO A 449 -24.77 7.95 -32.55
N LYS A 450 -24.42 6.73 -32.95
CA LYS A 450 -24.68 5.54 -32.13
C LYS A 450 -23.98 5.61 -30.77
N TRP A 451 -22.82 6.27 -30.68
CA TRP A 451 -22.01 6.27 -29.46
C TRP A 451 -22.59 7.16 -28.37
N SER A 452 -23.08 8.34 -28.74
CA SER A 452 -23.77 9.23 -27.79
C SER A 452 -25.07 8.59 -27.29
N GLN A 453 -25.84 7.93 -28.16
CA GLN A 453 -27.03 7.20 -27.75
C GLN A 453 -26.69 6.03 -26.81
N LEU A 454 -25.70 5.21 -27.16
CA LEU A 454 -25.31 4.07 -26.34
C LEU A 454 -24.76 4.49 -24.97
N ALA A 455 -24.01 5.60 -24.91
CA ALA A 455 -23.55 6.18 -23.65
C ALA A 455 -24.72 6.58 -22.74
N LEU A 456 -25.74 7.27 -23.29
CA LEU A 456 -26.95 7.60 -22.54
C LEU A 456 -27.71 6.36 -22.08
N ASP A 457 -27.89 5.38 -22.96
CA ASP A 457 -28.59 4.13 -22.64
C ASP A 457 -27.89 3.39 -21.50
N VAL A 458 -26.55 3.32 -21.50
CA VAL A 458 -25.76 2.70 -20.43
C VAL A 458 -25.90 3.48 -19.12
N LEU A 459 -25.79 4.81 -19.14
CA LEU A 459 -25.94 5.64 -17.94
C LEU A 459 -27.34 5.51 -17.31
N GLN A 460 -28.38 5.37 -18.14
CA GLN A 460 -29.76 5.18 -17.70
C GLN A 460 -30.03 3.77 -17.17
N SER A 461 -29.57 2.74 -17.88
CA SER A 461 -29.92 1.33 -17.58
C SER A 461 -29.04 0.67 -16.53
N SER A 462 -27.79 1.11 -16.39
CA SER A 462 -26.85 0.52 -15.44
C SER A 462 -27.20 0.92 -13.99
N GLU A 463 -27.11 -0.04 -13.07
CA GLU A 463 -27.20 0.25 -11.64
C GLU A 463 -25.99 1.04 -11.14
N LYS A 464 -24.79 0.66 -11.62
CA LYS A 464 -23.51 1.32 -11.29
C LYS A 464 -23.15 2.39 -12.32
N VAL A 465 -22.35 3.34 -11.91
CA VAL A 465 -21.78 4.35 -12.82
C VAL A 465 -20.76 3.69 -13.74
N ASP A 466 -20.97 3.81 -15.06
CA ASP A 466 -19.97 3.44 -16.05
C ASP A 466 -19.14 4.68 -16.41
N PHE A 467 -17.88 4.70 -15.95
CA PHE A 467 -16.96 5.81 -16.18
C PHE A 467 -16.76 6.13 -17.66
N ARG A 468 -16.68 5.10 -18.53
CA ARG A 468 -16.48 5.30 -19.97
C ARG A 468 -17.71 5.91 -20.61
N ALA A 469 -18.90 5.45 -20.24
CA ALA A 469 -20.14 6.05 -20.72
C ALA A 469 -20.27 7.53 -20.30
N MET A 470 -19.83 7.87 -19.08
CA MET A 470 -19.81 9.24 -18.58
C MET A 470 -18.85 10.13 -19.38
N GLU A 471 -17.61 9.67 -19.59
CA GLU A 471 -16.62 10.37 -20.40
C GLU A 471 -17.06 10.55 -21.86
N ILE A 472 -17.69 9.53 -22.45
CA ILE A 472 -18.23 9.62 -23.81
C ILE A 472 -19.39 10.62 -23.87
N ALA A 473 -20.28 10.63 -22.88
CA ALA A 473 -21.35 11.62 -22.80
C ALA A 473 -20.79 13.05 -22.68
N ARG A 474 -19.74 13.24 -21.89
CA ARG A 474 -19.01 14.53 -21.76
C ARG A 474 -18.39 14.95 -23.08
N PHE A 475 -17.70 14.03 -23.77
CA PHE A 475 -17.11 14.28 -25.09
C PHE A 475 -18.14 14.78 -26.12
N TYR A 476 -19.36 14.23 -26.10
CA TYR A 476 -20.48 14.67 -26.94
C TYR A 476 -21.30 15.84 -26.36
N GLN A 477 -20.88 16.41 -25.22
CA GLN A 477 -21.56 17.51 -24.52
C GLN A 477 -23.04 17.21 -24.22
N LEU A 478 -23.34 15.98 -23.81
CA LEU A 478 -24.68 15.56 -23.44
C LEU A 478 -25.01 16.07 -22.03
N ASP A 479 -26.23 16.57 -21.84
CA ASP A 479 -26.73 16.92 -20.51
C ASP A 479 -27.11 15.63 -19.74
N ILE A 480 -26.22 15.21 -18.85
CA ILE A 480 -26.38 14.04 -17.98
C ILE A 480 -26.51 14.42 -16.50
N THR A 481 -26.58 15.70 -16.15
CA THR A 481 -26.54 16.19 -14.77
C THR A 481 -27.61 15.55 -13.90
N ALA A 482 -28.84 15.47 -14.40
CA ALA A 482 -29.94 14.83 -13.68
C ALA A 482 -29.64 13.34 -13.36
N LEU A 483 -29.04 12.62 -14.30
CA LEU A 483 -28.67 11.21 -14.12
C LEU A 483 -27.53 11.06 -13.10
N LEU A 484 -26.54 11.96 -13.11
CA LEU A 484 -25.46 11.99 -12.12
C LEU A 484 -26.01 12.15 -10.71
N PHE A 485 -26.94 13.09 -10.49
CA PHE A 485 -27.59 13.26 -9.19
C PHE A 485 -28.47 12.08 -8.77
N GLU A 486 -29.15 11.42 -9.73
CA GLU A 486 -29.90 10.19 -9.43
C GLU A 486 -28.98 9.04 -8.98
N LYS A 487 -27.81 8.90 -9.61
CA LYS A 487 -26.79 7.93 -9.22
C LYS A 487 -26.16 8.31 -7.87
N LEU A 488 -25.86 9.58 -7.65
CA LEU A 488 -25.25 10.08 -6.43
C LEU A 488 -26.13 9.81 -5.19
N LYS A 489 -27.46 9.91 -5.32
CA LYS A 489 -28.40 9.52 -4.25
C LYS A 489 -28.31 8.05 -3.86
N LYS A 490 -27.90 7.17 -4.78
CA LYS A 490 -27.71 5.73 -4.53
C LYS A 490 -26.32 5.41 -4.01
N GLU A 491 -25.32 6.18 -4.44
CA GLU A 491 -23.91 6.02 -4.07
C GLU A 491 -23.33 7.36 -3.53
N PRO A 492 -23.69 7.79 -2.31
CA PRO A 492 -23.37 9.14 -1.81
C PRO A 492 -21.88 9.43 -1.63
N THR A 493 -21.03 8.40 -1.60
CA THR A 493 -19.58 8.51 -1.41
C THR A 493 -18.79 8.07 -2.65
N ASN A 494 -19.42 8.09 -3.83
CA ASN A 494 -18.75 7.82 -5.10
C ASN A 494 -18.09 9.10 -5.63
N SER A 495 -16.79 9.27 -5.40
CA SER A 495 -16.01 10.47 -5.75
C SER A 495 -16.00 10.79 -7.25
N ILE A 496 -16.14 9.79 -8.13
CA ILE A 496 -16.19 9.99 -9.59
C ILE A 496 -17.40 10.84 -9.98
N LEU A 497 -18.54 10.66 -9.31
CA LEU A 497 -19.74 11.46 -9.55
C LEU A 497 -19.57 12.92 -9.12
N TYR A 498 -18.81 13.17 -8.05
CA TYR A 498 -18.49 14.52 -7.60
C TYR A 498 -17.65 15.25 -8.64
N GLY A 499 -16.57 14.62 -9.11
CA GLY A 499 -15.73 15.17 -10.18
C GLY A 499 -16.55 15.49 -11.44
N ALA A 500 -17.36 14.54 -11.90
CA ALA A 500 -18.19 14.73 -13.10
C ALA A 500 -19.20 15.88 -12.99
N ILE A 501 -19.80 16.09 -11.82
CA ILE A 501 -20.72 17.22 -11.60
C ILE A 501 -19.95 18.54 -11.52
N MET A 502 -18.78 18.57 -10.88
CA MET A 502 -17.92 19.76 -10.81
C MET A 502 -17.45 20.20 -12.21
N GLU A 503 -17.10 19.25 -13.07
CA GLU A 503 -16.68 19.50 -14.46
C GLU A 503 -17.76 20.15 -15.33
N THR A 504 -19.05 20.07 -14.96
CA THR A 504 -20.12 20.79 -15.67
C THR A 504 -19.92 22.31 -15.64
N ARG A 505 -19.21 22.81 -14.63
CA ARG A 505 -19.04 24.24 -14.31
C ARG A 505 -20.38 25.01 -14.21
N ASP A 506 -21.50 24.30 -14.07
CA ASP A 506 -22.81 24.90 -13.90
C ASP A 506 -23.01 25.29 -12.43
N LEU A 507 -23.28 26.58 -12.21
CA LEU A 507 -23.37 27.16 -10.88
C LEU A 507 -24.44 26.47 -10.01
N GLN A 508 -25.61 26.16 -10.60
CA GLN A 508 -26.70 25.53 -9.85
C GLN A 508 -26.34 24.10 -9.47
N SER A 509 -25.73 23.35 -10.39
CA SER A 509 -25.27 21.98 -10.16
C SER A 509 -24.21 21.92 -9.05
N ILE A 510 -23.27 22.87 -9.03
CA ILE A 510 -22.25 22.95 -7.98
C ILE A 510 -22.88 23.31 -6.63
N GLN A 511 -23.83 24.25 -6.59
CA GLN A 511 -24.59 24.56 -5.38
C GLN A 511 -25.36 23.35 -4.84
N ASP A 512 -26.03 22.61 -5.71
CA ASP A 512 -26.78 21.40 -5.37
C ASP A 512 -25.84 20.29 -4.88
N LEU A 513 -24.66 20.15 -5.48
CA LEU A 513 -23.63 19.19 -5.06
C LEU A 513 -23.07 19.53 -3.67
N CYS A 514 -22.74 20.81 -3.42
CA CYS A 514 -22.29 21.26 -2.11
C CYS A 514 -23.36 21.00 -1.04
N ALA A 515 -24.61 21.37 -1.31
CA ALA A 515 -25.72 21.13 -0.40
C ALA A 515 -25.95 19.62 -0.16
N PHE A 516 -25.77 18.80 -1.19
CA PHE A 516 -25.83 17.34 -1.07
C PHE A 516 -24.73 16.82 -0.13
N ALA A 517 -23.46 17.22 -0.32
CA ALA A 517 -22.34 16.83 0.53
C ALA A 517 -22.55 17.26 1.99
N GLU A 518 -22.98 18.51 2.21
CA GLU A 518 -23.26 19.04 3.56
C GLU A 518 -24.34 18.24 4.30
N THR A 519 -25.31 17.68 3.57
CA THR A 519 -26.41 16.90 4.15
C THR A 519 -26.02 15.44 4.43
N HIS A 520 -25.12 14.87 3.64
CA HIS A 520 -24.78 13.44 3.70
C HIS A 520 -23.50 13.15 4.47
N PHE A 521 -22.58 14.11 4.59
CA PHE A 521 -21.28 13.90 5.22
C PHE A 521 -21.28 14.29 6.70
N SER A 522 -20.50 13.55 7.48
CA SER A 522 -20.18 13.94 8.85
C SER A 522 -19.01 14.92 8.86
N LEU A 523 -19.26 16.21 8.59
CA LEU A 523 -18.20 17.22 8.40
C LEU A 523 -17.21 17.36 9.58
N SER A 524 -17.59 16.96 10.79
CA SER A 524 -16.71 16.93 11.96
C SER A 524 -15.81 15.69 12.08
N SER A 525 -16.11 14.65 11.31
CA SER A 525 -15.43 13.35 11.34
C SER A 525 -15.59 12.62 10.00
N LEU A 526 -14.93 13.13 8.96
CA LEU A 526 -15.04 12.61 7.60
C LEU A 526 -14.40 11.22 7.47
N SER A 527 -15.11 10.29 6.82
CA SER A 527 -14.52 9.02 6.38
C SER A 527 -13.47 9.24 5.29
N LEU A 528 -12.70 8.20 4.95
CA LEU A 528 -11.72 8.30 3.87
C LEU A 528 -12.39 8.55 2.51
N GLU A 529 -13.52 7.89 2.26
CA GLU A 529 -14.32 8.07 1.04
C GLU A 529 -14.91 9.48 0.94
N GLU A 530 -15.44 10.01 2.05
CA GLU A 530 -15.96 11.38 2.11
C GLU A 530 -14.85 12.42 1.87
N GLN A 531 -13.63 12.17 2.37
CA GLN A 531 -12.49 13.03 2.09
C GLN A 531 -12.15 13.07 0.60
N TYR A 532 -12.13 11.92 -0.08
CA TYR A 532 -11.91 11.88 -1.54
C TYR A 532 -13.01 12.62 -2.31
N CYS A 533 -14.27 12.51 -1.91
CA CYS A 533 -15.34 13.31 -2.52
C CYS A 533 -15.13 14.82 -2.33
N LEU A 534 -14.68 15.25 -1.14
CA LEU A 534 -14.42 16.66 -0.87
C LEU A 534 -13.22 17.21 -1.64
N GLU A 535 -12.19 16.41 -1.92
CA GLU A 535 -11.05 16.84 -2.73
C GLU A 535 -11.52 17.35 -4.11
N TYR A 536 -12.41 16.62 -4.78
CA TYR A 536 -13.01 17.04 -6.06
C TYR A 536 -13.84 18.32 -5.99
N ILE A 537 -14.55 18.57 -4.89
CA ILE A 537 -15.31 19.80 -4.73
C ILE A 537 -14.35 20.97 -4.48
N ILE A 538 -13.50 20.84 -3.46
CA ILE A 538 -12.77 21.98 -2.89
C ILE A 538 -11.69 22.47 -3.86
N GLN A 539 -11.07 21.59 -4.66
CA GLN A 539 -10.04 22.01 -5.62
C GLN A 539 -10.52 23.16 -6.54
N ASP A 540 -11.79 23.17 -6.93
CA ASP A 540 -12.34 24.12 -7.90
C ASP A 540 -13.18 25.25 -7.25
N LEU A 541 -13.50 25.16 -5.95
CA LEU A 541 -14.30 26.18 -5.26
C LEU A 541 -13.66 27.56 -5.19
N HIS A 542 -12.37 27.70 -5.53
CA HIS A 542 -11.71 29.00 -5.62
C HIS A 542 -12.40 29.95 -6.61
N GLU A 543 -13.08 29.43 -7.64
CA GLU A 543 -13.85 30.21 -8.61
C GLU A 543 -15.29 30.52 -8.15
N PHE A 544 -15.79 29.88 -7.09
CA PHE A 544 -17.18 29.90 -6.66
C PHE A 544 -17.34 30.52 -5.26
N GLU A 545 -17.07 31.83 -5.18
CA GLU A 545 -17.01 32.52 -3.90
C GLU A 545 -18.24 32.31 -3.00
N GLY A 546 -18.00 31.77 -1.80
CA GLY A 546 -19.01 31.54 -0.76
C GLY A 546 -19.85 30.27 -0.93
N ILE A 547 -19.76 29.57 -2.07
CA ILE A 547 -20.42 28.29 -2.28
C ILE A 547 -19.63 27.20 -1.57
N GLY A 548 -20.33 26.31 -0.84
CA GLY A 548 -19.68 25.22 -0.10
C GLY A 548 -18.80 25.70 1.06
N ALA A 549 -19.00 26.91 1.60
CA ALA A 549 -18.21 27.42 2.72
C ALA A 549 -18.14 26.47 3.94
N PRO A 550 -19.20 25.73 4.33
CA PRO A 550 -19.10 24.70 5.37
C PRO A 550 -18.13 23.57 5.03
N LEU A 551 -18.03 23.18 3.75
CA LEU A 551 -17.11 22.14 3.28
C LEU A 551 -15.66 22.63 3.31
N VAL A 552 -15.42 23.87 2.89
CA VAL A 552 -14.11 24.54 3.01
C VAL A 552 -13.70 24.64 4.48
N TYR A 553 -14.63 24.91 5.39
CA TYR A 553 -14.33 24.90 6.82
C TYR A 553 -13.97 23.49 7.32
N ALA A 554 -14.73 22.47 6.92
CA ALA A 554 -14.47 21.08 7.29
C ALA A 554 -13.08 20.59 6.83
N SER A 555 -12.63 21.01 5.64
CA SER A 555 -11.28 20.67 5.16
C SER A 555 -10.16 21.31 5.97
N LEU A 556 -10.38 22.46 6.61
CA LEU A 556 -9.36 23.08 7.46
C LEU A 556 -9.16 22.35 8.80
N GLU A 557 -10.21 21.70 9.30
CA GLU A 557 -10.21 20.98 10.58
C GLU A 557 -9.75 19.51 10.43
N THR A 558 -9.58 19.02 9.20
CA THR A 558 -9.13 17.64 8.95
C THR A 558 -7.66 17.42 9.28
N LYS A 559 -7.32 16.16 9.58
CA LYS A 559 -5.92 15.72 9.73
C LYS A 559 -5.23 15.50 8.39
N ASN A 560 -5.98 15.24 7.32
CA ASN A 560 -5.45 15.07 5.97
C ASN A 560 -4.81 16.39 5.48
N GLU A 561 -3.51 16.36 5.22
CA GLU A 561 -2.73 17.55 4.85
C GLU A 561 -3.10 18.06 3.46
N SER A 562 -3.33 17.16 2.50
CA SER A 562 -3.72 17.51 1.13
C SER A 562 -5.07 18.25 1.11
N LEU A 563 -6.08 17.71 1.77
CA LEU A 563 -7.42 18.31 1.81
C LEU A 563 -7.41 19.68 2.53
N ARG A 564 -6.60 19.80 3.59
CA ARG A 564 -6.40 21.07 4.30
C ARG A 564 -5.69 22.13 3.44
N TRP A 565 -4.70 21.73 2.66
CA TRP A 565 -4.03 22.59 1.70
C TRP A 565 -5.00 23.14 0.64
N LEU A 566 -5.90 22.30 0.10
CA LEU A 566 -6.95 22.74 -0.83
C LEU A 566 -7.85 23.80 -0.18
N GLY A 567 -8.30 23.57 1.06
CA GLY A 567 -9.12 24.54 1.79
C GLY A 567 -8.42 25.89 2.02
N LEU A 568 -7.13 25.88 2.36
CA LEU A 568 -6.33 27.10 2.50
C LEU A 568 -6.19 27.85 1.16
N SER A 569 -6.02 27.09 0.07
CA SER A 569 -5.85 27.65 -1.28
C SER A 569 -7.12 28.36 -1.74
N VAL A 570 -8.30 27.74 -1.53
CA VAL A 570 -9.61 28.37 -1.81
C VAL A 570 -9.78 29.68 -1.02
N LEU A 571 -9.47 29.67 0.28
CA LEU A 571 -9.57 30.87 1.11
C LEU A 571 -8.62 32.00 0.68
N ALA A 572 -7.50 31.66 0.04
CA ALA A 572 -6.55 32.64 -0.48
C ALA A 572 -7.08 33.42 -1.68
N GLU A 573 -7.96 32.80 -2.46
CA GLU A 573 -8.64 33.42 -3.61
C GLU A 573 -9.94 34.12 -3.21
N TRP A 574 -10.68 33.59 -2.23
CA TRP A 574 -11.91 34.21 -1.72
C TRP A 574 -11.66 35.56 -1.02
N SER A 575 -12.69 36.41 -0.99
CA SER A 575 -12.56 37.73 -0.38
C SER A 575 -12.25 37.66 1.13
N PRO A 576 -11.58 38.69 1.67
CA PRO A 576 -11.17 38.71 3.07
C PRO A 576 -12.32 38.58 4.10
N THR A 577 -13.57 38.83 3.71
CA THR A 577 -14.74 38.74 4.61
C THR A 577 -14.92 37.33 5.14
N PHE A 578 -14.71 36.29 4.32
CA PHE A 578 -14.76 34.89 4.75
C PHE A 578 -13.65 34.57 5.74
N ARG A 579 -12.45 35.12 5.52
CA ARG A 579 -11.32 34.94 6.44
C ARG A 579 -11.60 35.52 7.82
N GLN A 580 -12.49 36.51 7.94
CA GLN A 580 -12.85 37.11 9.23
C GLN A 580 -13.91 36.35 10.02
N LEU A 581 -14.51 35.29 9.45
CA LEU A 581 -15.42 34.42 10.20
C LEU A 581 -14.68 33.77 11.38
N SER A 582 -15.34 33.72 12.54
CA SER A 582 -14.75 33.29 13.81
C SER A 582 -14.19 31.87 13.75
N GLU A 583 -14.90 31.00 13.04
CA GLU A 583 -14.62 29.59 12.83
C GLU A 583 -13.36 29.43 11.98
N ILE A 584 -13.26 30.16 10.87
CA ILE A 584 -12.06 30.16 10.00
C ILE A 584 -10.85 30.74 10.74
N GLN A 585 -11.02 31.84 11.48
CA GLN A 585 -9.96 32.40 12.32
C GLN A 585 -9.45 31.42 13.38
N HIS A 586 -10.34 30.59 13.93
CA HIS A 586 -9.96 29.54 14.87
C HIS A 586 -9.17 28.44 14.17
N ALA A 587 -9.68 27.91 13.05
CA ALA A 587 -9.02 26.88 12.26
C ALA A 587 -7.61 27.31 11.82
N LEU A 588 -7.46 28.50 11.25
CA LEU A 588 -6.17 29.04 10.81
C LEU A 588 -5.14 29.14 11.97
N LYS A 589 -5.58 29.54 13.17
CA LYS A 589 -4.72 29.59 14.37
C LYS A 589 -4.34 28.18 14.84
N THR A 590 -5.27 27.24 14.79
CA THR A 590 -5.03 25.82 15.10
C THR A 590 -3.96 25.28 14.16
N ILE A 591 -4.14 25.40 12.84
CA ILE A 591 -3.19 24.98 11.80
C ILE A 591 -1.80 25.54 12.07
N MET A 592 -1.68 26.85 12.30
CA MET A 592 -0.39 27.48 12.60
C MET A 592 0.36 26.86 13.79
N SER A 593 -0.38 26.34 14.78
CA SER A 593 0.17 25.78 16.01
C SER A 593 0.42 24.26 15.94
N THR A 594 -0.32 23.54 15.10
CA THR A 594 -0.33 22.07 15.09
C THR A 594 0.39 21.47 13.89
N THR A 595 0.33 22.09 12.71
CA THR A 595 0.91 21.51 11.49
C THR A 595 2.43 21.65 11.45
N LYS A 596 3.09 20.64 10.86
CA LYS A 596 4.54 20.64 10.65
C LYS A 596 4.93 21.20 9.29
N ASP A 597 4.00 21.14 8.33
CA ASP A 597 4.20 21.68 7.01
C ASP A 597 4.52 23.19 7.10
N LYS A 598 5.61 23.61 6.44
CA LYS A 598 6.07 25.00 6.50
C LYS A 598 5.22 25.89 5.59
N GLU A 599 4.75 25.35 4.48
CA GLU A 599 3.95 26.06 3.49
C GLU A 599 2.53 26.28 4.00
N GLU A 600 1.89 25.28 4.61
CA GLU A 600 0.59 25.43 5.26
C GLU A 600 0.65 26.52 6.36
N ARG A 601 1.67 26.49 7.22
CA ARG A 601 1.83 27.52 8.27
C ARG A 601 2.03 28.90 7.68
N ARG A 602 2.79 28.99 6.60
CA ARG A 602 3.06 30.26 5.91
C ARG A 602 1.76 30.82 5.32
N LEU A 603 1.00 29.99 4.62
CA LEU A 603 -0.26 30.38 4.00
C LEU A 603 -1.32 30.73 5.06
N ALA A 604 -1.51 29.89 6.08
CA ALA A 604 -2.44 30.18 7.18
C ALA A 604 -2.11 31.50 7.90
N LYS A 605 -0.81 31.80 8.11
CA LYS A 605 -0.37 33.07 8.69
C LYS A 605 -0.65 34.28 7.77
N GLN A 606 -0.58 34.10 6.46
CA GLN A 606 -0.94 35.15 5.50
C GLN A 606 -2.44 35.41 5.52
N LEU A 607 -3.27 34.36 5.61
CA LEU A 607 -4.73 34.44 5.61
C LEU A 607 -5.32 35.02 6.90
N LEU A 608 -4.56 35.01 8.02
CA LEU A 608 -4.96 35.66 9.27
C LEU A 608 -4.79 37.19 9.28
N LYS A 609 -4.06 37.75 8.31
CA LYS A 609 -3.88 39.21 8.18
C LYS A 609 -5.03 39.81 7.37
#